data_AF-A0A9E3W2S2-F1
#
_entry.id   AF-A0A9E3W2S2-F1
#
_cell.length_a   1.000
_cell.length_b   1.000
_cell.length_c   1.000
_cell.angle_alpha   90.00
_cell.angle_beta   90.00
_cell.angle_gamma   90.00
#
_symmetry.space_group_name_H-M   'P 1'
#
loop_
_entity.id
_entity.type
_entity.pdbx_description
1 polymer ?
#
loop_
_entity_poly.entity_id
_entity_poly.type
_entity_poly.pdbx_seq_one_letter_code
_entity_poly.pdbx_strand_id
1 'polypeptide(L)'
;MQPTRNLWRWLAVVFFLSFAALGWLGREIYLAAPPIPKVVTPDGAVLFTKEQLQDGQRAWLAAGGQQLGTVWGHGSYVAPDWSADGLHREALALRDRLAERRFRAPYAGLELEQQGAIDAALKQEMRHNGYSSHSGILTVSTERAAAIRAVAGHYADLFGSAAGLDTLREQYAMTADTVADAADRTALTAFFFWSAWATVTDRPGETGLSYT
;
A
#
# COMPACT_ATOMS: atom_id res chain seq x y z
N MET A 1 19.99 -13.57 54.19
CA MET A 1 19.00 -13.19 53.16
C MET A 1 19.12 -14.19 52.02
N GLN A 2 18.05 -14.88 51.60
CA GLN A 2 18.16 -15.90 50.55
C GLN A 2 18.43 -15.23 49.18
N PRO A 3 19.54 -15.56 48.49
CA PRO A 3 19.93 -14.95 47.20
C PRO A 3 18.82 -15.03 46.14
N THR A 4 18.06 -16.13 46.16
CA THR A 4 16.91 -16.39 45.28
C THR A 4 15.83 -15.32 45.36
N ARG A 5 15.56 -14.77 46.55
CA ARG A 5 14.54 -13.72 46.74
C ARG A 5 14.91 -12.42 46.04
N ASN A 6 16.21 -12.10 45.94
CA ASN A 6 16.68 -10.93 45.21
C ASN A 6 16.57 -11.15 43.69
N LEU A 7 16.88 -12.36 43.21
CA LEU A 7 16.73 -12.72 41.79
C LEU A 7 15.26 -12.68 41.34
N TRP A 8 14.33 -13.21 42.13
CA TRP A 8 12.90 -13.13 41.85
C TRP A 8 12.35 -11.70 41.82
N ARG A 9 12.87 -10.82 42.70
CA ARG A 9 12.51 -9.39 42.67
C ARG A 9 12.99 -8.72 41.39
N TRP A 10 14.24 -8.94 40.99
CA TRP A 10 14.77 -8.39 39.74
C TRP A 10 14.03 -8.94 38.52
N LEU A 11 13.73 -10.24 38.50
CA LEU A 11 12.91 -10.86 37.46
C LEU A 11 11.53 -10.20 37.35
N ALA A 12 10.84 -10.00 38.48
CA ALA A 12 9.54 -9.32 38.52
C ALA A 12 9.64 -7.87 38.01
N VAL A 13 10.71 -7.15 38.35
CA VAL A 13 10.97 -5.79 37.84
C VAL A 13 11.19 -5.81 36.32
N VAL A 14 11.99 -6.74 35.80
CA VAL A 14 12.21 -6.89 34.34
C VAL A 14 10.88 -7.15 33.65
N PHE A 15 10.09 -8.12 34.12
CA PHE A 15 8.77 -8.39 33.54
C PHE A 15 7.85 -7.18 33.57
N PHE A 16 7.74 -6.51 34.71
CA PHE A 16 6.87 -5.35 34.84
C PHE A 16 7.27 -4.24 33.86
N LEU A 17 8.55 -3.89 33.79
CA LEU A 17 9.05 -2.85 32.89
C LEU A 17 8.91 -3.25 31.41
N SER A 18 9.21 -4.49 31.06
CA SER A 18 9.06 -5.00 29.69
C SER A 18 7.59 -5.00 29.24
N PHE A 19 6.66 -5.45 30.08
CA PHE A 19 5.23 -5.43 29.74
C PHE A 19 4.66 -4.01 29.72
N ALA A 20 5.12 -3.12 30.60
CA ALA A 20 4.74 -1.72 30.55
C ALA A 20 5.20 -1.05 29.25
N ALA A 21 6.45 -1.29 28.83
CA ALA A 21 6.95 -0.81 27.55
C ALA A 21 6.16 -1.41 26.37
N LEU A 22 5.93 -2.72 26.35
CA LEU A 22 5.16 -3.39 25.29
C LEU A 22 3.72 -2.84 25.19
N GLY A 23 3.05 -2.65 26.33
CA GLY A 23 1.70 -2.10 26.37
C GLY A 23 1.64 -0.65 25.91
N TRP A 24 2.64 0.16 26.28
CA TRP A 24 2.74 1.54 25.81
C TRP A 24 2.99 1.60 24.29
N LEU A 25 3.96 0.86 23.75
CA LEU A 25 4.19 0.78 22.31
C LEU A 25 2.96 0.25 21.55
N GLY A 26 2.27 -0.74 22.09
CA GLY A 26 1.03 -1.27 21.49
C GLY A 26 -0.06 -0.21 21.36
N ARG A 27 -0.21 0.67 22.36
CA ARG A 27 -1.12 1.82 22.30
C ARG A 27 -0.69 2.82 21.21
N GLU A 28 0.59 3.15 21.13
CA GLU A 28 1.11 4.07 20.10
C GLU A 28 0.89 3.51 18.69
N ILE A 29 1.14 2.21 18.47
CA ILE A 29 0.86 1.53 17.20
C ILE A 29 -0.61 1.66 16.83
N TYR A 30 -1.53 1.46 17.77
CA TYR A 30 -2.97 1.56 17.52
C TYR A 30 -3.41 2.97 17.12
N LEU A 31 -2.81 4.01 17.73
CA LEU A 31 -3.16 5.40 17.45
C LEU A 31 -2.51 5.97 16.19
N ALA A 32 -1.30 5.48 15.84
CA ALA A 32 -0.51 5.96 14.72
C ALA A 32 -0.62 5.08 13.46
N ALA A 33 -1.40 4.00 13.50
CA ALA A 33 -1.62 3.12 12.35
C ALA A 33 -2.20 3.88 11.14
N PRO A 34 -1.82 3.50 9.90
CA PRO A 34 -2.42 4.08 8.71
C PRO A 34 -3.95 3.86 8.71
N PRO A 35 -4.75 4.92 8.51
CA PRO A 35 -6.20 4.79 8.49
C PRO A 35 -6.66 4.01 7.25
N ILE A 36 -7.86 3.40 7.31
CA ILE A 36 -8.50 2.72 6.17
C ILE A 36 -9.58 3.67 5.59
N PRO A 37 -9.30 4.37 4.47
CA PRO A 37 -10.19 5.39 3.95
C PRO A 37 -11.20 4.88 2.93
N LYS A 38 -12.26 5.67 2.69
CA LYS A 38 -12.95 5.69 1.39
C LYS A 38 -12.14 6.55 0.42
N VAL A 39 -11.86 6.06 -0.78
CA VAL A 39 -11.01 6.73 -1.78
C VAL A 39 -11.87 7.33 -2.87
N VAL A 40 -11.70 8.62 -3.15
CA VAL A 40 -12.48 9.36 -4.15
C VAL A 40 -11.62 10.26 -5.04
N THR A 41 -12.14 10.58 -6.22
CA THR A 41 -11.62 11.66 -7.08
C THR A 41 -12.11 13.03 -6.61
N PRO A 42 -11.58 14.14 -7.16
CA PRO A 42 -11.99 15.50 -6.76
C PRO A 42 -13.45 15.83 -7.11
N ASP A 43 -14.01 15.19 -8.13
CA ASP A 43 -15.43 15.28 -8.53
C ASP A 43 -16.35 14.34 -7.73
N GLY A 44 -15.81 13.60 -6.75
CA GLY A 44 -16.57 12.75 -5.84
C GLY A 44 -16.85 11.34 -6.34
N ALA A 45 -16.30 10.95 -7.50
CA ALA A 45 -16.40 9.58 -7.97
C ALA A 45 -15.60 8.64 -7.05
N VAL A 46 -16.23 7.55 -6.63
CA VAL A 46 -15.62 6.58 -5.71
C VAL A 46 -14.69 5.66 -6.49
N LEU A 47 -13.44 5.52 -6.03
CA LEU A 47 -12.52 4.50 -6.51
C LEU A 47 -12.65 3.24 -5.67
N PHE A 48 -12.54 3.40 -4.35
CA PHE A 48 -12.61 2.30 -3.40
C PHE A 48 -13.40 2.71 -2.16
N THR A 49 -14.20 1.78 -1.66
CA THR A 49 -14.88 1.90 -0.37
C THR A 49 -14.04 1.32 0.74
N LYS A 50 -14.29 1.74 1.98
CA LYS A 50 -13.62 1.18 3.16
C LYS A 50 -13.82 -0.34 3.23
N GLU A 51 -15.04 -0.78 2.92
CA GLU A 51 -15.44 -2.17 2.89
C GLU A 51 -14.61 -2.95 1.87
N GLN A 52 -14.43 -2.43 0.65
CA GLN A 52 -13.57 -3.07 -0.36
C GLN A 52 -12.12 -3.22 0.09
N LEU A 53 -11.55 -2.27 0.83
CA LEU A 53 -10.19 -2.41 1.37
C LEU A 53 -10.11 -3.57 2.37
N GLN A 54 -11.09 -3.69 3.26
CA GLN A 54 -11.15 -4.76 4.26
C GLN A 54 -11.44 -6.12 3.63
N ASP A 55 -12.34 -6.16 2.66
CA ASP A 55 -12.70 -7.36 1.90
C ASP A 55 -11.52 -7.83 1.06
N GLY A 56 -10.76 -6.90 0.47
CA GLY A 56 -9.52 -7.18 -0.24
C GLY A 56 -8.44 -7.79 0.63
N GLN A 57 -8.31 -7.33 1.88
CA GLN A 57 -7.42 -7.96 2.85
C GLN A 57 -7.85 -9.40 3.12
N ARG A 58 -9.15 -9.68 3.25
CA ARG A 58 -9.66 -11.04 3.45
C ARG A 58 -9.42 -11.93 2.22
N ALA A 59 -9.62 -11.39 1.01
CA ALA A 59 -9.32 -12.09 -0.23
C ALA A 59 -7.82 -12.41 -0.35
N TRP A 60 -6.93 -11.48 0.00
CA TRP A 60 -5.48 -11.71 0.04
C TRP A 60 -5.12 -12.85 0.99
N LEU A 61 -5.65 -12.83 2.22
CA LEU A 61 -5.42 -13.88 3.21
C LEU A 61 -5.95 -15.25 2.73
N ALA A 62 -7.12 -15.29 2.11
CA ALA A 62 -7.71 -16.50 1.56
C ALA A 62 -6.89 -17.08 0.39
N ALA A 63 -6.27 -16.21 -0.42
CA ALA A 63 -5.39 -16.58 -1.53
C ALA A 63 -3.99 -17.07 -1.09
N GLY A 64 -3.76 -17.29 0.21
CA GLY A 64 -2.48 -17.72 0.79
C GLY A 64 -1.68 -16.60 1.47
N GLY A 65 -2.08 -15.34 1.28
CA GLY A 65 -1.52 -14.18 1.97
C GLY A 65 -0.01 -14.08 1.84
N GLN A 66 0.67 -14.12 2.98
CA GLN A 66 2.13 -14.05 3.10
C GLN A 66 2.88 -15.28 2.57
N GLN A 67 2.19 -16.36 2.19
CA GLN A 67 2.83 -17.51 1.55
C GLN A 67 3.00 -17.29 0.04
N LEU A 68 2.25 -16.36 -0.56
CA LEU A 68 2.30 -16.09 -1.99
C LEU A 68 3.38 -15.06 -2.35
N GLY A 69 3.47 -13.97 -1.59
CA GLY A 69 4.48 -12.93 -1.68
C GLY A 69 4.51 -12.11 -0.39
N THR A 70 5.05 -10.89 -0.42
CA THR A 70 5.10 -10.03 0.77
C THR A 70 4.16 -8.83 0.69
N VAL A 71 3.73 -8.35 1.86
CA VAL A 71 3.14 -7.02 2.05
C VAL A 71 3.91 -6.35 3.17
N TRP A 72 4.43 -5.15 2.93
CA TRP A 72 5.29 -4.42 3.87
C TRP A 72 6.49 -5.26 4.35
N GLY A 73 7.12 -6.00 3.42
CA GLY A 73 8.32 -6.81 3.66
C GLY A 73 8.10 -8.13 4.39
N HIS A 74 6.86 -8.47 4.79
CA HIS A 74 6.56 -9.71 5.50
C HIS A 74 5.86 -10.72 4.57
N GLY A 75 6.51 -11.86 4.34
CA GLY A 75 5.96 -13.00 3.59
C GLY A 75 7.02 -13.83 2.88
N SER A 76 6.64 -14.45 1.75
CA SER A 76 7.50 -15.28 0.91
C SER A 76 8.23 -14.47 -0.17
N TYR A 77 9.26 -15.06 -0.79
CA TYR A 77 10.23 -14.31 -1.60
C TYR A 77 10.22 -14.65 -3.10
N VAL A 78 9.23 -15.43 -3.57
CA VAL A 78 9.14 -15.78 -4.99
C VAL A 78 8.34 -14.72 -5.76
N ALA A 79 7.08 -14.50 -5.38
CA ALA A 79 6.32 -13.35 -5.86
C ALA A 79 6.83 -12.05 -5.20
N PRO A 80 6.56 -10.88 -5.79
CA PRO A 80 7.10 -9.61 -5.30
C PRO A 80 6.48 -9.18 -3.96
N ASP A 81 7.01 -8.10 -3.40
CA ASP A 81 6.27 -7.31 -2.41
C ASP A 81 5.18 -6.51 -3.11
N TRP A 82 3.91 -6.82 -2.80
CA TRP A 82 2.76 -6.21 -3.46
C TRP A 82 2.62 -4.72 -3.15
N SER A 83 3.06 -4.27 -1.96
CA SER A 83 3.07 -2.84 -1.62
C SER A 83 4.12 -2.09 -2.43
N ALA A 84 5.32 -2.67 -2.59
CA ALA A 84 6.41 -2.04 -3.33
C ALA A 84 6.21 -2.09 -4.85
N ASP A 85 5.79 -3.23 -5.40
CA ASP A 85 5.47 -3.38 -6.83
C ASP A 85 4.28 -2.47 -7.20
N GLY A 86 3.25 -2.42 -6.36
CA GLY A 86 2.09 -1.55 -6.55
C GLY A 86 2.48 -0.07 -6.53
N LEU A 87 3.28 0.34 -5.55
CA LEU A 87 3.83 1.69 -5.46
C LEU A 87 4.64 2.07 -6.70
N HIS A 88 5.51 1.17 -7.16
CA HIS A 88 6.35 1.43 -8.32
C HIS A 88 5.54 1.59 -9.60
N ARG A 89 4.60 0.66 -9.86
CA ARG A 89 3.71 0.72 -11.03
C ARG A 89 2.82 1.96 -11.02
N GLU A 90 2.27 2.33 -9.85
CA GLU A 90 1.48 3.55 -9.70
C GLU A 90 2.34 4.79 -10.00
N ALA A 91 3.56 4.84 -9.48
CA ALA A 91 4.48 5.95 -9.71
C ALA A 91 4.84 6.10 -11.18
N LEU A 92 5.15 5.00 -11.89
CA LEU A 92 5.43 5.03 -13.32
C LEU A 92 4.22 5.50 -14.14
N ALA A 93 3.05 4.92 -13.88
CA ALA A 93 1.81 5.28 -14.58
C ALA A 93 1.41 6.74 -14.34
N LEU A 94 1.57 7.24 -13.10
CA LEU A 94 1.32 8.63 -12.75
C LEU A 94 2.35 9.56 -13.43
N ARG A 95 3.63 9.18 -13.45
CA ARG A 95 4.69 9.96 -14.10
C ARG A 95 4.39 10.19 -15.58
N ASP A 96 4.01 9.13 -16.30
CA ASP A 96 3.64 9.22 -17.70
C ASP A 96 2.39 10.09 -17.92
N ARG A 97 1.40 10.00 -17.03
CA ARG A 97 0.20 10.86 -17.07
C ARG A 97 0.53 12.33 -16.85
N LEU A 98 1.39 12.63 -15.88
CA LEU A 98 1.85 14.00 -15.60
C LEU A 98 2.63 14.58 -16.79
N ALA A 99 3.48 13.77 -17.41
CA ALA A 99 4.22 14.13 -18.63
C ALA A 99 3.26 14.45 -19.79
N GLU A 100 2.31 13.56 -20.07
CA GLU A 100 1.33 13.75 -21.14
C GLU A 100 0.47 15.00 -20.91
N ARG A 101 0.00 15.22 -19.67
CA ARG A 101 -0.80 16.39 -19.33
C ARG A 101 -0.05 17.70 -19.52
N ARG A 102 1.23 17.75 -19.16
CA ARG A 102 2.02 19.00 -19.15
C ARG A 102 2.72 19.29 -20.46
N PHE A 103 3.22 18.25 -21.14
CA PHE A 103 4.09 18.35 -22.30
C PHE A 103 3.57 17.61 -23.54
N ARG A 104 2.43 16.90 -23.45
CA ARG A 104 1.81 16.15 -24.57
C ARG A 104 2.78 15.14 -25.21
N ALA A 105 3.62 14.56 -24.36
CA ALA A 105 4.64 13.60 -24.74
C ALA A 105 4.85 12.57 -23.60
N PRO A 106 5.26 11.33 -23.92
CA PRO A 106 5.62 10.35 -22.92
C PRO A 106 6.85 10.80 -22.12
N TYR A 107 6.95 10.43 -20.84
CA TYR A 107 8.06 10.83 -19.98
C TYR A 107 9.43 10.47 -20.59
N ALA A 108 9.54 9.30 -21.21
CA ALA A 108 10.77 8.83 -21.86
C ALA A 108 11.24 9.70 -23.03
N GLY A 109 10.34 10.49 -23.63
CA GLY A 109 10.66 11.41 -24.73
C GLY A 109 10.92 12.85 -24.30
N LEU A 110 10.88 13.14 -23.00
CA LEU A 110 11.12 14.48 -22.45
C LEU A 110 12.62 14.79 -22.31
N GLU A 111 12.96 16.07 -22.44
CA GLU A 111 14.29 16.58 -22.10
C GLU A 111 14.57 16.45 -20.60
N LEU A 112 15.85 16.42 -20.20
CA LEU A 112 16.24 16.19 -18.80
C LEU A 112 15.63 17.21 -17.81
N GLU A 113 15.52 18.48 -18.22
CA GLU A 113 14.89 19.52 -17.40
C GLU A 113 13.39 19.24 -17.19
N GLN A 114 12.70 18.82 -18.25
CA GLN A 114 11.28 18.48 -18.20
C GLN A 114 11.04 17.23 -17.35
N GLN A 115 11.91 16.22 -17.48
CA GLN A 115 11.90 15.03 -16.62
C GLN A 115 12.04 15.41 -15.15
N GLY A 116 13.01 16.27 -14.80
CA GLY A 116 13.19 16.76 -13.44
C GLY A 116 11.95 17.47 -12.88
N ALA A 117 11.25 18.26 -13.70
CA ALA A 117 10.01 18.91 -13.31
C ALA A 117 8.87 17.90 -13.05
N ILE A 118 8.77 16.84 -13.85
CA ILE A 118 7.78 15.78 -13.65
C ILE A 118 8.10 14.94 -12.41
N ASP A 119 9.37 14.58 -12.20
CA ASP A 119 9.79 13.80 -11.02
C ASP A 119 9.53 14.55 -9.71
N ALA A 120 9.77 15.86 -9.69
CA ALA A 120 9.44 16.70 -8.54
C ALA A 120 7.92 16.72 -8.27
N ALA A 121 7.11 16.88 -9.31
CA ALA A 121 5.66 16.86 -9.20
C ALA A 121 5.12 15.48 -8.77
N LEU A 122 5.69 14.39 -9.29
CA LEU A 122 5.37 13.02 -8.89
C LEU A 122 5.64 12.81 -7.41
N LYS A 123 6.83 13.22 -6.92
CA LYS A 123 7.18 13.09 -5.51
C LYS A 123 6.20 13.87 -4.63
N GLN A 124 5.86 15.10 -5.02
CA GLN A 124 4.89 15.91 -4.28
C GLN A 124 3.51 15.24 -4.21
N GLU A 125 3.00 14.75 -5.34
CA GLU A 125 1.68 14.10 -5.45
C GLU A 125 1.62 12.77 -4.67
N MET A 126 2.66 11.95 -4.73
CA MET A 126 2.70 10.65 -4.05
C MET A 126 2.81 10.79 -2.53
N ARG A 127 3.58 11.78 -2.06
CA ARG A 127 3.75 12.04 -0.61
C ARG A 127 2.59 12.82 0.01
N HIS A 128 1.85 13.60 -0.79
CA HIS A 128 0.73 14.39 -0.29
C HIS A 128 -0.34 13.50 0.37
N ASN A 129 -0.73 13.87 1.59
CA ASN A 129 -1.75 13.18 2.34
C ASN A 129 -3.12 13.87 2.19
N GLY A 130 -3.93 13.36 1.27
CA GLY A 130 -5.30 13.82 1.02
C GLY A 130 -6.36 13.22 1.96
N TYR A 131 -5.96 12.53 3.04
CA TYR A 131 -6.89 11.92 3.98
C TYR A 131 -7.44 12.94 4.99
N SER A 132 -8.76 12.94 5.17
CA SER A 132 -9.44 13.67 6.24
C SER A 132 -9.91 12.73 7.35
N SER A 133 -9.41 12.94 8.57
CA SER A 133 -9.84 12.19 9.75
C SER A 133 -11.29 12.46 10.15
N HIS A 134 -11.84 13.61 9.74
CA HIS A 134 -13.23 13.98 10.05
C HIS A 134 -14.24 13.19 9.20
N SER A 135 -13.97 13.03 7.90
CA SER A 135 -14.88 12.35 6.97
C SER A 135 -14.48 10.90 6.67
N GLY A 136 -13.25 10.48 6.98
CA GLY A 136 -12.71 9.18 6.61
C GLY A 136 -12.44 9.04 5.10
N ILE A 137 -12.33 10.16 4.38
CA ILE A 137 -12.18 10.20 2.93
C ILE A 137 -10.73 10.54 2.58
N LEU A 138 -10.15 9.77 1.66
CA LEU A 138 -8.92 10.07 0.94
C LEU A 138 -9.28 10.60 -0.45
N THR A 139 -8.96 11.85 -0.72
CA THR A 139 -9.12 12.44 -2.06
C THR A 139 -7.80 12.35 -2.83
N VAL A 140 -7.82 11.74 -4.02
CA VAL A 140 -6.67 11.66 -4.93
C VAL A 140 -6.93 12.51 -6.18
N SER A 141 -5.89 13.02 -6.83
CA SER A 141 -6.07 13.77 -8.09
C SER A 141 -6.61 12.89 -9.21
N THR A 142 -7.16 13.52 -10.25
CA THR A 142 -7.66 12.83 -11.45
C THR A 142 -6.59 11.96 -12.12
N GLU A 143 -5.35 12.43 -12.20
CA GLU A 143 -4.26 11.66 -12.82
C GLU A 143 -3.86 10.46 -11.97
N ARG A 144 -3.75 10.65 -10.65
CA ARG A 144 -3.46 9.57 -9.72
C ARG A 144 -4.60 8.55 -9.72
N ALA A 145 -5.86 8.98 -9.77
CA ALA A 145 -7.00 8.09 -9.90
C ALA A 145 -6.93 7.23 -11.17
N ALA A 146 -6.53 7.81 -12.29
CA ALA A 146 -6.36 7.06 -13.53
C ALA A 146 -5.16 6.08 -13.43
N ALA A 147 -4.08 6.44 -12.73
CA ALA A 147 -2.94 5.55 -12.49
C ALA A 147 -3.34 4.36 -11.61
N ILE A 148 -4.05 4.63 -10.50
CA ILE A 148 -4.61 3.61 -9.60
C ILE A 148 -5.47 2.60 -10.37
N ARG A 149 -6.39 3.07 -11.24
CA ARG A 149 -7.23 2.17 -12.05
C ARG A 149 -6.41 1.28 -13.00
N ALA A 150 -5.34 1.81 -13.59
CA ALA A 150 -4.47 1.02 -14.48
C ALA A 150 -3.74 -0.09 -13.71
N VAL A 151 -3.20 0.23 -12.52
CA VAL A 151 -2.54 -0.75 -11.65
C VAL A 151 -3.54 -1.78 -11.11
N ALA A 152 -4.75 -1.35 -10.73
CA ALA A 152 -5.82 -2.25 -10.33
C ALA A 152 -6.20 -3.22 -11.46
N GLY A 153 -6.28 -2.77 -12.70
CA GLY A 153 -6.49 -3.64 -13.86
C GLY A 153 -5.40 -4.71 -13.98
N HIS A 154 -4.12 -4.31 -13.85
CA HIS A 154 -3.01 -5.25 -13.88
C HIS A 154 -3.12 -6.35 -12.81
N TYR A 155 -3.43 -6.00 -11.55
CA TYR A 155 -3.56 -6.99 -10.49
C TYR A 155 -4.83 -7.84 -10.62
N ALA A 156 -5.94 -7.28 -11.10
CA ALA A 156 -7.13 -8.06 -11.40
C ALA A 156 -6.86 -9.14 -12.46
N ASP A 157 -6.05 -8.81 -13.48
CA ASP A 157 -5.63 -9.78 -14.50
C ASP A 157 -4.61 -10.79 -13.96
N LEU A 158 -3.65 -10.34 -13.15
CA LEU A 158 -2.60 -11.19 -12.59
C LEU A 158 -3.17 -12.26 -11.65
N PHE A 159 -4.11 -11.89 -10.78
CA PHE A 159 -4.76 -12.82 -9.85
C PHE A 159 -5.92 -13.60 -10.48
N GLY A 160 -6.34 -13.23 -11.69
CA GLY A 160 -7.28 -13.99 -12.51
C GLY A 160 -6.59 -14.93 -13.50
N SER A 161 -7.17 -15.06 -14.69
CA SER A 161 -6.77 -16.01 -15.73
C SER A 161 -6.44 -15.37 -17.08
N ALA A 162 -6.11 -14.07 -17.11
CA ALA A 162 -5.68 -13.40 -18.34
C ALA A 162 -4.43 -14.06 -18.95
N ALA A 163 -4.54 -14.64 -20.14
CA ALA A 163 -3.47 -15.41 -20.78
C ALA A 163 -2.17 -14.60 -20.99
N GLY A 164 -2.27 -13.28 -21.19
CA GLY A 164 -1.11 -12.40 -21.37
C GLY A 164 -0.18 -12.32 -20.15
N LEU A 165 -0.60 -12.84 -18.99
CA LEU A 165 0.19 -12.84 -17.74
C LEU A 165 0.59 -14.26 -17.30
N ASP A 166 0.38 -15.29 -18.13
CA ASP A 166 0.69 -16.69 -17.76
C ASP A 166 2.17 -16.85 -17.39
N THR A 167 3.08 -16.33 -18.22
CA THR A 167 4.53 -16.36 -17.94
C THR A 167 4.90 -15.62 -16.66
N LEU A 168 4.21 -14.50 -16.35
CA LEU A 168 4.46 -13.77 -15.11
C LEU A 168 3.97 -14.55 -13.89
N ARG A 169 2.81 -15.21 -14.00
CA ARG A 169 2.32 -16.11 -12.93
C ARG A 169 3.28 -17.26 -12.70
N GLU A 170 3.79 -17.90 -13.75
CA GLU A 170 4.81 -18.94 -13.62
C GLU A 170 6.07 -18.43 -12.90
N GLN A 171 6.57 -17.25 -13.27
CA GLN A 171 7.72 -16.60 -12.62
C GLN A 171 7.46 -16.30 -11.14
N TYR A 172 6.21 -15.97 -10.78
CA TYR A 172 5.80 -15.72 -9.40
C TYR A 172 5.32 -16.97 -8.65
N ALA A 173 5.41 -18.16 -9.28
CA ALA A 173 4.87 -19.42 -8.76
C ALA A 173 3.38 -19.33 -8.36
N MET A 174 2.61 -18.57 -9.13
CA MET A 174 1.17 -18.40 -8.99
C MET A 174 0.43 -19.32 -9.97
N THR A 175 -0.76 -19.78 -9.58
CA THR A 175 -1.68 -20.47 -10.49
C THR A 175 -2.63 -19.46 -11.14
N ALA A 176 -3.14 -19.77 -12.33
CA ALA A 176 -4.28 -19.04 -12.89
C ALA A 176 -5.48 -19.09 -11.92
N ASP A 177 -6.27 -18.02 -11.90
CA ASP A 177 -7.43 -17.87 -11.00
C ASP A 177 -7.09 -18.08 -9.51
N THR A 178 -5.91 -17.61 -9.08
CA THR A 178 -5.52 -17.54 -7.66
C THR A 178 -6.61 -16.90 -6.80
N VAL A 179 -7.33 -15.92 -7.35
CA VAL A 179 -8.60 -15.41 -6.81
C VAL A 179 -9.67 -15.52 -7.89
N ALA A 180 -10.54 -16.53 -7.80
CA ALA A 180 -11.51 -16.86 -8.85
C ALA A 180 -12.69 -15.87 -8.94
N ASP A 181 -13.17 -15.34 -7.82
CA ASP A 181 -14.27 -14.39 -7.82
C ASP A 181 -13.83 -12.98 -8.25
N ALA A 182 -14.58 -12.35 -9.16
CA ALA A 182 -14.22 -11.06 -9.73
C ALA A 182 -14.41 -9.89 -8.75
N ALA A 183 -15.37 -9.98 -7.83
CA ALA A 183 -15.57 -8.97 -6.79
C ALA A 183 -14.42 -9.03 -5.78
N ASP A 184 -13.99 -10.24 -5.39
CA ASP A 184 -12.81 -10.43 -4.53
C ASP A 184 -11.52 -9.92 -5.18
N ARG A 185 -11.33 -10.14 -6.49
CA ARG A 185 -10.19 -9.54 -7.23
C ARG A 185 -10.24 -8.02 -7.23
N THR A 186 -11.42 -7.45 -7.43
CA THR A 186 -11.61 -5.99 -7.39
C THR A 186 -11.27 -5.45 -6.00
N ALA A 187 -11.77 -6.10 -4.94
CA ALA A 187 -11.47 -5.74 -3.56
C ALA A 187 -9.98 -5.89 -3.22
N LEU A 188 -9.34 -6.98 -3.68
CA LEU A 188 -7.89 -7.22 -3.51
C LEU A 188 -7.06 -6.05 -4.01
N THR A 189 -7.41 -5.49 -5.18
CA THR A 189 -6.68 -4.34 -5.75
C THR A 189 -6.80 -3.08 -4.89
N ALA A 190 -7.92 -2.91 -4.19
CA ALA A 190 -8.12 -1.83 -3.23
C ALA A 190 -7.20 -1.99 -2.01
N PHE A 191 -7.02 -3.22 -1.52
CA PHE A 191 -6.09 -3.53 -0.44
C PHE A 191 -4.64 -3.26 -0.83
N PHE A 192 -4.20 -3.69 -2.02
CA PHE A 192 -2.84 -3.40 -2.50
C PHE A 192 -2.59 -1.92 -2.74
N PHE A 193 -3.59 -1.18 -3.25
CA PHE A 193 -3.50 0.27 -3.31
C PHE A 193 -3.29 0.87 -1.92
N TRP A 194 -4.08 0.47 -0.92
CA TRP A 194 -3.96 0.99 0.43
C TRP A 194 -2.61 0.66 1.08
N SER A 195 -2.12 -0.57 0.88
CA SER A 195 -0.84 -1.00 1.42
C SER A 195 0.31 -0.21 0.78
N ALA A 196 0.27 0.07 -0.52
CA ALA A 196 1.21 0.94 -1.21
C ALA A 196 1.11 2.41 -0.75
N TRP A 197 -0.10 2.96 -0.66
CA TRP A 197 -0.36 4.33 -0.21
C TRP A 197 0.26 4.63 1.16
N ALA A 198 0.08 3.71 2.13
CA ALA A 198 0.62 3.86 3.47
C ALA A 198 2.17 3.99 3.49
N THR A 199 2.87 3.40 2.51
CA THR A 199 4.34 3.39 2.46
C THR A 199 4.96 4.68 1.92
N VAL A 200 4.18 5.50 1.20
CA VAL A 200 4.70 6.67 0.49
C VAL A 200 4.13 7.99 1.01
N THR A 201 2.91 7.97 1.52
CA THR A 201 2.20 9.18 1.97
C THR A 201 2.68 9.63 3.34
N ASP A 202 2.99 10.92 3.45
CA ASP A 202 3.46 11.54 4.70
C ASP A 202 2.40 11.42 5.80
N ARG A 203 2.85 11.14 7.03
CA ARG A 203 1.95 11.12 8.20
C ARG A 203 1.35 12.52 8.43
N PRO A 204 0.14 12.63 9.01
CA PRO A 204 -0.42 13.92 9.36
C PRO A 204 0.54 14.72 10.25
N GLY A 205 0.91 15.93 9.81
CA GLY A 205 1.82 16.82 10.54
C GLY A 205 3.31 16.55 10.34
N GLU A 206 3.70 15.53 9.58
CA GLU A 206 5.09 15.19 9.27
C GLU A 206 5.44 15.53 7.82
N THR A 207 6.73 15.66 7.51
CA THR A 207 7.23 15.86 6.13
C THR A 207 8.39 14.94 5.86
N GLY A 208 8.29 14.15 4.79
CA GLY A 208 9.35 13.19 4.44
C GLY A 208 9.32 11.89 5.26
N LEU A 209 8.30 11.67 6.09
CA LEU A 209 8.10 10.45 6.88
C LEU A 209 6.71 9.86 6.60
N SER A 210 6.66 8.66 6.01
CA SER A 210 5.42 7.95 5.71
C SER A 210 4.94 7.10 6.90
N TYR A 211 3.84 6.36 6.75
CA TYR A 211 3.30 5.53 7.85
C TYR A 211 4.20 4.33 8.18
N THR A 212 5.01 3.85 7.24
CA THR A 212 5.92 2.70 7.40
C THR A 212 7.37 3.14 7.43
#